data_AF-A0A0P8DWP5-F1
#
_entry.id   AF-A0A0P8DWP5-F1
#
_cell.length_a   1.000
_cell.length_b   1.000
_cell.length_c   1.000
_cell.angle_alpha   90.00
_cell.angle_beta   90.00
_cell.angle_gamma   90.00
#
_symmetry.space_group_name_H-M   'P 1'
#
loop_
_entity.id
_entity.type
_entity.pdbx_description
1 polymer ?
#
loop_
_entity_poly.entity_id
_entity_poly.type
_entity_poly.pdbx_seq_one_letter_code
_entity_poly.pdbx_strand_id
1 'polypeptide(L)'
;MKLIDALDQVFLSFSSNKFKTIMSCLGIIIGVIAIVVMLSVGEGIQAGVGQVFSGLDLDIITIFPGGAGFEAGKLVYQKPAEFDDKDIHALENTIGVKTVLPRRGGGVSIKFRDEERSFSLNAISPSKEQDLARIHRYGTISS
;
A
#
# COMPACT_ATOMS: atom_id res chain seq x y z
N MET A 1 -23.77 -56.65 -16.64
CA MET A 1 -23.49 -55.48 -17.50
C MET A 1 -22.10 -54.99 -17.16
N LYS A 2 -21.17 -54.94 -18.13
CA LYS A 2 -19.78 -54.54 -17.86
C LYS A 2 -19.71 -53.01 -17.79
N LEU A 3 -18.98 -52.48 -16.80
CA LEU A 3 -18.76 -51.02 -16.67
C LEU A 3 -18.11 -50.41 -17.92
N ILE A 4 -17.31 -51.21 -18.62
CA ILE A 4 -16.61 -50.81 -19.84
C ILE A 4 -17.61 -50.50 -20.98
N ASP A 5 -18.66 -51.32 -21.13
CA ASP A 5 -19.68 -51.14 -22.16
C ASP A 5 -20.54 -49.90 -21.88
N ALA A 6 -20.74 -49.56 -20.60
CA ALA A 6 -21.47 -48.37 -20.19
C ALA A 6 -20.71 -47.08 -20.54
N LEU A 7 -19.38 -47.04 -20.36
CA LEU A 7 -18.55 -45.90 -20.76
C LEU A 7 -18.54 -45.71 -22.27
N ASP A 8 -18.44 -46.79 -23.03
CA ASP A 8 -18.43 -46.75 -24.49
C ASP A 8 -19.76 -46.21 -25.05
N GLN A 9 -20.88 -46.64 -24.47
CA GLN A 9 -22.22 -46.17 -24.83
C GLN A 9 -22.41 -44.66 -24.57
N VAL A 10 -21.85 -44.15 -23.46
CA VAL A 10 -21.91 -42.72 -23.12
C VAL A 10 -21.04 -41.88 -24.06
N PHE A 11 -19.85 -42.35 -24.41
CA PHE A 11 -18.97 -41.67 -25.38
C PHE A 11 -19.58 -41.63 -26.78
N LEU A 12 -20.17 -42.74 -27.25
CA LEU A 12 -20.91 -42.75 -28.53
C LEU A 12 -22.08 -41.76 -28.51
N SER A 13 -22.85 -41.73 -27.41
CA SER A 13 -24.01 -40.86 -27.26
C SER A 13 -23.63 -39.37 -27.24
N PHE A 14 -22.52 -38.99 -26.61
CA PHE A 14 -22.01 -37.61 -26.66
C PHE A 14 -21.55 -37.20 -28.06
N SER A 15 -20.92 -38.10 -28.81
CA SER A 15 -20.49 -37.84 -30.19
C SER A 15 -21.64 -37.76 -31.19
N SER A 16 -22.78 -38.41 -30.91
CA SER A 16 -24.00 -38.33 -31.74
C SER A 16 -24.62 -36.93 -31.71
N ASN A 17 -24.60 -36.24 -30.57
CA ASN A 17 -25.26 -34.94 -30.40
C ASN A 17 -24.25 -33.82 -30.03
N LYS A 18 -23.34 -33.55 -30.98
CA LYS A 18 -22.17 -32.67 -30.78
C LYS A 18 -22.55 -31.24 -30.39
N PHE A 19 -23.56 -30.67 -31.02
CA PHE A 19 -23.91 -29.25 -30.83
C PHE A 19 -24.41 -28.96 -29.41
N LYS A 20 -25.31 -29.82 -28.91
CA LYS A 20 -25.87 -29.69 -27.56
C LYS A 20 -24.81 -29.95 -26.48
N THR A 21 -23.96 -30.95 -26.70
CA THR A 21 -22.88 -31.31 -25.78
C THR A 21 -21.83 -30.20 -25.67
N ILE A 22 -21.39 -29.64 -26.80
CA ILE A 22 -20.41 -28.55 -26.83
C ILE A 22 -20.94 -27.31 -26.10
N MET A 23 -22.19 -26.90 -26.37
CA MET A 23 -22.77 -25.72 -25.73
C MET A 23 -22.91 -25.87 -24.21
N SER A 24 -23.28 -27.06 -23.72
CA SER A 24 -23.36 -27.33 -22.29
C SER A 24 -21.98 -27.34 -21.63
N CYS A 25 -20.99 -27.99 -22.25
CA CYS A 25 -19.61 -28.00 -21.74
C CYS A 25 -19.03 -26.58 -21.71
N LEU A 26 -19.26 -25.79 -22.76
CA LEU A 26 -18.77 -24.42 -22.84
C LEU A 26 -19.33 -23.55 -21.72
N GLY A 27 -20.64 -23.68 -21.42
CA GLY A 27 -21.27 -22.96 -20.32
C GLY A 27 -20.64 -23.28 -18.96
N ILE A 28 -20.37 -24.56 -18.68
CA ILE A 28 -19.73 -24.98 -17.43
C ILE A 28 -18.29 -24.47 -17.35
N ILE A 29 -17.52 -24.56 -18.45
CA ILE A 29 -16.13 -24.10 -18.49
C ILE A 29 -16.05 -22.60 -18.23
N ILE A 30 -16.85 -21.79 -18.93
CA ILE A 30 -16.86 -20.33 -18.74
C ILE A 30 -17.33 -19.97 -17.33
N GLY A 31 -18.35 -20.67 -16.81
CA GLY A 31 -18.86 -20.45 -15.45
C GLY A 31 -17.81 -20.69 -14.37
N VAL A 32 -17.08 -21.81 -14.44
CA VAL A 32 -16.00 -22.11 -13.49
C VAL A 32 -14.85 -21.11 -13.62
N ILE A 33 -14.46 -20.77 -14.85
CA ILE A 33 -13.39 -19.77 -15.09
C ILE A 33 -13.77 -18.43 -14.48
N ALA A 34 -15.01 -17.95 -14.67
CA ALA A 34 -15.46 -16.67 -14.12
C ALA A 34 -15.40 -16.64 -12.58
N ILE A 35 -15.82 -17.72 -11.92
CA ILE A 35 -15.78 -17.82 -10.46
C ILE A 35 -14.33 -17.84 -9.95
N VAL A 36 -13.45 -18.62 -10.58
CA VAL A 36 -12.04 -18.70 -10.17
C VAL A 36 -11.33 -17.36 -10.35
N VAL A 37 -11.57 -16.67 -11.47
CA VAL A 37 -11.02 -15.32 -11.71
C VAL A 37 -11.52 -14.33 -10.66
N MET A 38 -12.82 -14.33 -10.38
CA MET A 38 -13.41 -13.43 -9.36
C MET A 38 -12.81 -13.67 -7.97
N LEU A 39 -12.66 -14.93 -7.56
CA LEU A 39 -12.06 -15.29 -6.28
C LEU A 39 -10.60 -14.85 -6.20
N SER A 40 -9.82 -15.12 -7.25
CA SER A 40 -8.40 -14.75 -7.32
C SER A 40 -8.21 -13.22 -7.25
N VAL A 41 -9.07 -12.47 -7.93
CA VAL A 41 -9.07 -11.00 -7.87
C VAL A 41 -9.50 -10.50 -6.49
N GLY A 42 -10.52 -11.11 -5.88
CA GLY A 42 -11.01 -10.74 -4.55
C GLY A 42 -9.92 -10.89 -3.48
N GLU A 43 -9.25 -12.05 -3.46
CA GLU A 43 -8.13 -12.30 -2.54
C GLU A 43 -6.94 -11.37 -2.81
N GLY A 44 -6.62 -11.12 -4.08
CA GLY A 44 -5.55 -10.20 -4.48
C GLY A 44 -5.81 -8.75 -4.03
N ILE A 45 -7.05 -8.26 -4.16
CA ILE A 45 -7.44 -6.93 -3.68
C ILE A 45 -7.37 -6.87 -2.16
N GLN A 46 -7.88 -7.89 -1.46
CA GLN A 46 -7.84 -7.91 0.01
C GLN A 46 -6.39 -7.87 0.53
N ALA A 47 -5.49 -8.64 -0.07
CA ALA A 47 -4.08 -8.62 0.26
C ALA A 47 -3.40 -7.27 -0.07
N GLY A 48 -3.69 -6.71 -1.24
CA GLY A 48 -3.10 -5.44 -1.69
C GLY A 48 -3.57 -4.26 -0.84
N VAL A 49 -4.87 -4.19 -0.56
CA VAL A 49 -5.46 -3.19 0.34
C VAL A 49 -4.90 -3.36 1.75
N GLY A 50 -4.82 -4.58 2.27
CA GLY A 50 -4.20 -4.85 3.57
C GLY A 50 -2.80 -4.25 3.70
N GLN A 51 -1.95 -4.41 2.68
CA GLN A 51 -0.60 -3.82 2.69
C GLN A 51 -0.59 -2.29 2.67
N VAL A 52 -1.46 -1.67 1.87
CA VAL A 52 -1.58 -0.21 1.81
C VAL A 52 -2.05 0.35 3.15
N PHE A 53 -3.05 -0.27 3.77
CA PHE A 53 -3.56 0.16 5.07
C PHE A 53 -2.60 -0.15 6.21
N SER A 54 -1.87 -1.27 6.18
CA SER A 54 -0.80 -1.54 7.15
C SER A 54 0.35 -0.54 7.07
N GLY A 55 0.60 0.06 5.91
CA GLY A 55 1.56 1.16 5.74
C GLY A 55 1.03 2.53 6.19
N LEU A 56 -0.28 2.67 6.34
CA LEU A 56 -0.93 3.83 6.94
C LEU A 56 -1.08 3.57 8.43
N ASP A 57 0.00 3.74 9.20
CA ASP A 57 -0.08 3.82 10.66
C ASP A 57 -1.07 4.93 11.02
N LEU A 58 -2.27 4.53 11.47
CA LEU A 58 -3.42 5.41 11.75
C LEU A 58 -3.17 6.40 12.92
N ASP A 59 -1.97 6.39 13.50
CA ASP A 59 -1.56 7.19 14.65
C ASP A 59 -0.42 8.19 14.32
N ILE A 60 -0.15 8.45 13.03
CA ILE A 60 0.87 9.43 12.62
C ILE A 60 0.22 10.78 12.28
N ILE A 61 0.54 11.80 13.08
CA ILE A 61 0.20 13.20 12.79
C ILE A 61 1.46 13.91 12.27
N THR A 62 1.39 14.46 11.06
CA THR A 62 2.50 15.23 10.47
C THR A 62 2.24 16.73 10.58
N ILE A 63 3.15 17.44 11.25
CA ILE A 63 3.05 18.89 11.44
C ILE A 63 4.09 19.56 10.53
N PHE A 64 3.62 20.44 9.64
CA PHE A 64 4.50 21.24 8.79
C PHE A 64 4.61 22.67 9.32
N PRO A 65 5.82 23.22 9.48
CA PRO A 65 5.98 24.61 9.88
C PRO A 65 5.80 25.48 8.64
N GLY A 66 4.63 26.08 8.49
CA GLY A 66 4.33 26.95 7.37
C GLY A 66 2.84 27.25 7.32
N GLY A 67 2.48 28.47 7.70
CA GLY A 67 1.14 28.99 7.43
C GLY A 67 1.07 29.38 5.96
N ALA A 68 0.22 28.71 5.18
CA ALA A 68 -0.32 29.30 3.97
C ALA A 68 -1.45 30.23 4.38
N GLY A 69 -1.11 31.50 4.65
CA GLY A 69 -2.11 32.53 4.89
C GLY A 69 -2.71 32.98 3.56
N PHE A 70 -4.04 33.05 3.49
CA PHE A 70 -4.73 33.74 2.39
C PHE A 70 -4.91 35.20 2.81
N GLU A 71 -3.97 36.07 2.42
CA GLU A 71 -4.13 37.51 2.57
C GLU A 71 -4.45 38.14 1.21
N ALA A 72 -5.53 38.93 1.15
CA ALA A 72 -5.94 39.67 -0.04
C ALA A 72 -6.01 38.84 -1.35
N GLY A 73 -6.47 37.59 -1.26
CA GLY A 73 -6.65 36.71 -2.43
C GLY A 73 -5.35 36.12 -3.00
N LYS A 74 -4.21 36.29 -2.30
CA LYS A 74 -2.92 35.73 -2.69
C LYS A 74 -2.44 34.75 -1.60
N LEU A 75 -1.93 33.60 -2.03
CA LEU A 75 -1.25 32.67 -1.14
C LEU A 75 0.07 33.31 -0.69
N VAL A 76 0.10 33.79 0.56
CA VAL A 76 1.31 34.32 1.19
C VAL A 76 1.96 33.17 1.96
N TYR A 77 3.07 32.66 1.43
CA TYR A 77 3.93 31.74 2.15
C TYR A 77 4.69 32.52 3.22
N GLN A 78 4.26 32.40 4.48
CA GLN A 78 5.06 32.90 5.60
C GLN A 78 6.36 32.10 5.69
N LYS A 79 7.46 32.78 6.06
CA LYS A 79 8.75 32.14 6.32
C LYS A 79 8.51 30.99 7.32
N PRO A 80 8.93 29.75 7.01
CA PRO A 80 8.71 28.61 7.89
C PRO A 80 9.21 28.95 9.29
N ALA A 81 8.36 28.79 10.31
CA ALA A 81 8.82 28.83 11.69
C ALA A 81 9.86 27.70 11.85
N GLU A 82 11.04 28.00 12.37
CA GLU A 82 12.01 26.95 12.67
C GLU A 82 11.53 26.22 13.92
N PHE A 83 11.29 24.91 13.82
CA PHE A 83 11.06 24.10 15.02
C PHE A 83 12.34 24.08 15.86
N ASP A 84 12.22 24.55 17.10
CA ASP A 84 13.30 24.51 18.09
C ASP A 84 13.17 23.24 18.96
N ASP A 85 14.25 22.83 19.63
CA ASP A 85 14.26 21.63 20.47
C ASP A 85 13.26 21.72 21.64
N LYS A 86 12.88 22.95 22.03
CA LYS A 86 11.84 23.22 23.04
C LYS A 86 10.44 22.79 22.58
N ASP A 87 10.14 22.93 21.29
CA ASP A 87 8.84 22.54 20.72
C ASP A 87 8.69 21.03 20.71
N ILE A 88 9.80 20.30 20.50
CA ILE A 88 9.84 18.84 20.56
C ILE A 88 9.48 18.36 21.97
N HIS A 89 10.07 18.95 23.02
CA HIS A 89 9.77 18.57 24.40
C HIS A 89 8.37 18.96 24.86
N ALA A 90 7.81 20.06 24.33
CA ALA A 90 6.42 20.44 24.59
C ALA A 90 5.43 19.42 23.99
N LEU A 91 5.70 18.94 22.78
CA LEU A 91 4.89 17.92 22.11
C LEU A 91 5.01 16.54 22.77
N GLU A 92 6.20 16.17 23.26
CA GLU A 92 6.40 14.92 24.01
C GLU A 92 5.65 14.89 25.35
N ASN A 93 5.47 16.04 25.99
CA ASN A 93 4.76 16.16 27.27
C ASN A 93 3.23 16.29 27.11
N THR A 94 2.70 16.26 25.89
CA THR A 94 1.26 16.36 25.65
C THR A 94 0.60 15.00 25.81
N ILE A 95 -0.54 14.95 26.52
CA ILE A 95 -1.31 13.72 26.73
C ILE A 95 -1.76 13.13 25.39
N GLY A 96 -1.45 11.85 25.16
CA GLY A 96 -1.79 11.12 23.94
C GLY A 96 -0.66 11.04 22.90
N VAL A 97 0.47 11.73 23.10
CA VAL A 97 1.61 11.68 22.19
C VAL A 97 2.63 10.65 22.67
N LYS A 98 2.77 9.55 21.93
CA LYS A 98 3.73 8.47 22.28
C LYS A 98 5.16 8.79 21.82
N THR A 99 5.32 9.38 20.64
CA THR A 99 6.64 9.63 20.04
C THR A 99 6.56 10.81 19.07
N VAL A 100 7.51 11.74 19.17
CA VAL A 100 7.65 12.88 18.26
C VAL A 100 8.88 12.68 17.39
N LEU A 101 8.76 12.76 16.07
CA LEU A 101 9.89 12.57 15.14
C LEU A 101 10.18 13.87 14.38
N PRO A 102 11.24 14.62 14.72
CA PRO A 102 11.63 15.79 13.94
C PRO A 102 12.22 15.33 12.60
N ARG A 103 11.70 15.87 11.49
CA ARG A 103 12.22 15.64 10.14
C ARG A 103 12.64 16.98 9.53
N ARG A 104 13.89 17.06 9.09
CA ARG A 104 14.41 18.21 8.32
C ARG A 104 14.86 17.73 6.95
N GLY A 105 14.15 18.12 5.90
CA GLY A 105 14.51 17.79 4.52
C GLY A 105 15.07 19.00 3.79
N GLY A 106 16.13 18.83 3.00
CA GLY A 106 16.70 19.86 2.14
C GLY A 106 17.21 19.26 0.82
N GLY A 107 16.96 19.94 -0.30
CA GLY A 107 17.57 19.58 -1.58
C GLY A 107 19.03 20.04 -1.60
N VAL A 108 19.95 19.13 -1.86
CA VAL A 108 21.38 19.45 -2.00
C VAL A 108 21.82 19.03 -3.40
N SER A 109 22.24 19.99 -4.22
CA SER A 109 22.93 19.68 -5.47
C SER A 109 24.35 19.25 -5.14
N ILE A 110 24.65 17.98 -5.41
CA ILE A 110 26.02 17.45 -5.25
C ILE A 110 26.66 17.49 -6.63
N LYS A 111 27.71 18.28 -6.76
CA LYS A 111 28.53 18.34 -7.98
C LYS A 111 29.72 17.41 -7.81
N PHE A 112 29.78 16.36 -8.62
CA PHE A 112 30.95 15.49 -8.69
C PHE A 112 31.55 15.53 -10.10
N ARG A 113 32.79 16.02 -10.18
CA ARG A 113 33.51 16.26 -11.44
C ARG A 113 32.75 17.24 -12.35
N ASP A 114 32.09 16.76 -13.39
CA ASP A 114 31.31 17.56 -14.37
C ASP A 114 29.81 17.24 -14.39
N GLU A 115 29.34 16.37 -13.49
CA GLU A 115 27.92 16.00 -13.39
C GLU A 115 27.32 16.62 -12.12
N GLU A 116 26.31 17.48 -12.30
CA GLU A 116 25.50 18.01 -11.21
C GLU A 116 24.24 17.16 -11.08
N ARG A 117 24.07 16.54 -9.92
CA ARG A 117 22.88 15.76 -9.60
C ARG A 117 22.25 16.32 -8.34
N SER A 118 20.96 16.61 -8.42
CA SER A 118 20.16 16.99 -7.26
C SER A 118 19.87 15.75 -6.42
N PHE A 119 20.32 15.74 -5.17
CA PHE A 119 19.95 14.72 -4.19
C PHE A 119 19.03 15.33 -3.13
N SER A 120 18.00 14.58 -2.72
CA SER A 120 17.17 14.94 -1.57
C SER A 120 17.83 14.43 -0.29
N LEU A 121 18.27 15.35 0.57
CA LEU A 121 18.82 15.01 1.87
C LEU A 121 17.70 15.07 2.91
N ASN A 122 17.40 13.94 3.55
CA ASN A 122 16.49 13.89 4.70
C ASN A 122 17.31 13.67 5.96
N ALA A 123 17.40 14.68 6.82
CA ALA A 123 18.02 14.57 8.13
C ALA A 123 16.97 14.07 9.14
N ILE A 124 17.28 12.92 9.76
CA ILE A 124 16.54 12.33 10.88
C ILE A 124 17.41 12.41 12.13
N SER A 125 16.79 12.58 13.30
CA SER A 125 17.53 12.61 14.58
C SER A 125 18.01 11.20 14.96
N PRO A 126 19.32 10.99 15.26
CA PRO A 126 19.90 9.66 15.53
C PRO A 126 19.29 8.93 16.74
N SER A 127 18.76 9.66 17.72
CA SER A 127 18.21 9.07 18.95
C SER A 127 16.86 8.37 18.75
N LYS A 128 16.17 8.59 17.63
CA LYS A 128 14.81 8.09 17.39
C LYS A 128 14.71 7.08 16.24
N GLU A 129 15.85 6.67 15.67
CA GLU A 129 15.93 5.66 14.62
C GLU A 129 15.53 4.26 15.11
N GLN A 130 15.78 3.94 16.39
CA GLN A 130 15.34 2.68 17.00
C GLN A 130 13.83 2.57 17.19
N ASP A 131 13.13 3.69 17.44
CA ASP A 131 11.66 3.67 17.60
C ASP A 131 10.94 3.61 16.24
N LEU A 132 11.51 4.19 15.18
CA LEU A 132 11.07 3.98 13.80
C LEU A 132 11.15 2.49 13.39
N ALA A 133 12.23 1.80 13.79
CA ALA A 133 12.39 0.37 13.54
C ALA A 133 11.43 -0.50 14.37
N ARG A 134 11.01 -0.03 15.56
CA ARG A 134 9.99 -0.71 16.38
C ARG A 134 8.59 -0.54 15.84
N ILE A 135 8.23 0.66 15.35
CA ILE A 135 6.91 0.91 14.73
C ILE A 135 6.74 0.04 13.48
N HIS A 136 7.73 0.01 12.59
CA HIS A 136 7.69 -0.88 11.41
C HIS A 136 7.65 -2.38 11.77
N ARG A 137 8.29 -2.80 12.87
CA ARG A 137 8.27 -4.21 13.30
C ARG A 137 6.94 -4.64 13.90
N TYR A 138 6.14 -3.74 14.48
CA TYR A 138 4.82 -4.12 15.02
C TYR A 138 3.78 -4.39 13.91
N GLY A 139 3.98 -3.87 12.70
CA GLY A 139 3.14 -4.18 11.54
C GLY A 139 3.41 -5.54 10.89
N THR A 140 4.48 -6.25 11.27
CA THR A 140 4.85 -7.57 10.69
C THR A 140 4.51 -8.77 11.58
N ILE A 141 3.89 -8.55 12.75
CA ILE A 141 3.52 -9.62 13.70
C ILE A 141 2.00 -9.64 13.90
N SER A 142 1.28 -9.83 12.81
CA SER A 142 -0.04 -10.45 12.85
C SER A 142 -0.12 -11.38 11.65
N SER A 143 0.56 -12.53 11.77
CA SER A 143 0.24 -13.72 10.98
C SER A 143 -1.17 -14.22 11.28
#